data_AF-A0A7S1FEI4-F1
#
_entry.id   AF-A0A7S1FEI4-F1
#
_cell.length_a   1.000
_cell.length_b   1.000
_cell.length_c   1.000
_cell.angle_alpha   90.00
_cell.angle_beta   90.00
_cell.angle_gamma   90.00
#
_symmetry.space_group_name_H-M   'P 1'
#
loop_
_entity.id
_entity.type
_entity.pdbx_description
1 polymer ?
#
loop_
_entity_poly.entity_id
_entity_poly.type
_entity_poly.pdbx_seq_one_letter_code
_entity_poly.pdbx_strand_id
1 'polypeptide(L)'
;QEVDRDSMYADYFVPHLTACGFETTYANKARTTTPLGCAVCWRTSKFRAVAEITVDLTRAAEEPGNEDVAALLGAAPALEEAMTNTTSVANVVLLRLAPGHGTSLDALCIANVHLFGHPRAPHIGLLQAALTLRACERLIAQHTDLDCSLVFCGDLNCGTYSGVAELLSVG
;
A
#
# COMPACT_ATOMS: atom_id res chain seq x y z
N GLN A 1 -2.68 10.51 -1.11
CA GLN A 1 -3.78 9.69 -1.68
C GLN A 1 -4.66 10.62 -2.52
N GLU A 2 -5.66 10.09 -3.24
CA GLU A 2 -6.55 10.90 -4.11
C GLU A 2 -5.81 11.74 -5.15
N VAL A 3 -4.75 11.18 -5.71
CA VAL A 3 -3.93 11.86 -6.72
C VAL A 3 -4.50 11.55 -8.10
N ASP A 4 -4.87 12.58 -8.85
CA ASP A 4 -5.21 12.45 -10.27
C ASP A 4 -3.95 12.11 -11.09
N ARG A 5 -3.99 11.04 -11.89
CA ARG A 5 -2.83 10.51 -12.63
C ARG A 5 -2.28 11.53 -13.62
N ASP A 6 -3.16 12.21 -14.32
CA ASP A 6 -2.78 13.01 -15.48
C ASP A 6 -2.42 14.43 -15.02
N SER A 7 -3.36 15.12 -14.39
CA SER A 7 -3.20 16.52 -14.00
C SER A 7 -2.37 16.74 -12.72
N MET A 8 -2.49 15.87 -11.72
CA MET A 8 -1.76 16.03 -10.45
C MET A 8 -0.44 15.26 -10.45
N TYR A 9 -0.44 13.99 -10.85
CA TYR A 9 0.77 13.17 -10.80
C TYR A 9 1.72 13.51 -11.95
N ALA A 10 1.29 13.31 -13.20
CA ALA A 10 2.15 13.49 -14.36
C ALA A 10 2.51 14.96 -14.62
N ASP A 11 1.50 15.84 -14.66
CA ASP A 11 1.72 17.24 -15.05
C ASP A 11 2.27 18.12 -13.93
N TYR A 12 2.00 17.77 -12.65
CA TYR A 12 2.39 18.59 -11.51
C TYR A 12 3.45 17.91 -10.62
N PHE A 13 3.16 16.79 -9.97
CA PHE A 13 4.08 16.19 -8.99
C PHE A 13 5.39 15.72 -9.60
N VAL A 14 5.36 14.94 -10.67
CA VAL A 14 6.59 14.40 -11.29
C VAL A 14 7.59 15.51 -11.64
N PRO A 15 7.27 16.54 -12.44
CA PRO A 15 8.25 17.55 -12.82
C PRO A 15 8.74 18.37 -11.62
N HIS A 16 7.87 18.77 -10.70
CA HIS A 16 8.24 19.62 -9.57
C HIS A 16 9.04 18.85 -8.51
N LEU A 17 8.64 17.62 -8.18
CA LEU A 17 9.34 16.79 -7.19
C LEU A 17 10.69 16.32 -7.75
N THR A 18 10.76 15.95 -9.03
CA THR A 18 12.03 15.61 -9.68
C THR A 18 13.01 16.77 -9.66
N ALA A 19 12.54 18.00 -9.97
CA ALA A 19 13.37 19.20 -9.87
C ALA A 19 13.87 19.47 -8.44
N CYS A 20 13.14 19.01 -7.42
CA CYS A 20 13.53 19.09 -6.01
C CYS A 20 14.35 17.88 -5.51
N GLY A 21 14.76 16.95 -6.39
CA GLY A 21 15.58 15.79 -6.04
C GLY A 21 14.79 14.65 -5.39
N PHE A 22 13.56 14.44 -5.84
CA PHE A 22 12.73 13.30 -5.46
C PHE A 22 12.44 12.40 -6.67
N GLU A 23 12.31 11.10 -6.40
CA GLU A 23 11.69 10.15 -7.32
C GLU A 23 10.29 9.79 -6.80
N THR A 24 9.43 9.29 -7.70
CA THR A 24 8.03 9.03 -7.40
C THR A 24 7.54 7.77 -8.08
N THR A 25 6.55 7.11 -7.46
CA THR A 25 5.79 6.01 -8.05
C THR A 25 4.29 6.22 -7.81
N TYR A 26 3.44 5.64 -8.67
CA TYR A 26 1.99 5.83 -8.66
C TYR A 26 1.23 4.53 -8.90
N ALA A 27 0.21 4.29 -8.08
CA ALA A 27 -0.76 3.23 -8.26
C ALA A 27 -2.15 3.83 -8.49
N ASN A 28 -2.74 3.57 -9.67
CA ASN A 28 -4.13 3.92 -9.91
C ASN A 28 -5.05 2.99 -9.11
N LYS A 29 -6.23 3.47 -8.70
CA LYS A 29 -7.28 2.59 -8.19
C LYS A 29 -7.56 1.45 -9.18
N ALA A 30 -7.79 0.26 -8.64
CA ALA A 30 -8.06 -0.95 -9.40
C ALA A 30 -9.46 -0.89 -10.02
N ARG A 31 -9.66 -1.62 -11.12
CA ARG A 31 -10.97 -1.84 -11.75
C ARG A 31 -11.79 -0.56 -12.02
N THR A 32 -11.14 0.59 -12.21
CA THR A 32 -11.79 1.86 -12.54
C THR A 32 -11.08 2.56 -13.68
N THR A 33 -11.85 3.30 -14.47
CA THR A 33 -11.34 4.23 -15.49
C THR A 33 -11.02 5.61 -14.90
N THR A 34 -11.47 5.87 -13.67
CA THR A 34 -11.15 7.12 -12.99
C THR A 34 -9.64 7.17 -12.71
N PRO A 35 -8.94 8.23 -13.13
CA PRO A 35 -7.50 8.34 -12.97
C PRO A 35 -7.12 8.77 -11.55
N LEU A 36 -7.76 8.25 -10.50
CA LEU A 36 -7.46 8.60 -9.10
C LEU A 36 -6.71 7.46 -8.41
N GLY A 37 -5.65 7.80 -7.68
CA GLY A 37 -4.76 6.80 -7.09
C GLY A 37 -3.90 7.31 -5.93
N CYS A 38 -2.83 6.57 -5.66
CA CYS A 38 -1.88 6.85 -4.60
C CYS A 38 -0.46 7.00 -5.17
N ALA A 39 0.20 8.10 -4.83
CA ALA A 39 1.61 8.31 -5.13
C ALA A 39 2.48 8.13 -3.88
N VAL A 40 3.68 7.60 -4.05
CA VAL A 40 4.76 7.64 -3.04
C VAL A 40 5.94 8.39 -3.65
N CYS A 41 6.56 9.27 -2.87
CA CYS A 41 7.74 10.01 -3.29
C CYS A 41 8.84 9.92 -2.24
N TRP A 42 10.10 9.86 -2.68
CA TRP A 42 11.26 9.76 -1.80
C TRP A 42 12.41 10.63 -2.30
N ARG A 43 13.23 11.11 -1.37
CA ARG A 43 14.37 11.98 -1.69
C ARG A 43 15.55 11.13 -2.14
N THR A 44 16.04 11.36 -3.36
CA THR A 44 17.11 10.53 -3.97
C THR A 44 18.46 10.66 -3.26
N SER A 45 18.67 11.76 -2.53
CA SER A 45 19.86 11.93 -1.67
C SER A 45 19.87 11.04 -0.43
N LYS A 46 18.75 10.38 -0.09
CA LYS A 46 18.60 9.55 1.11
C LYS A 46 18.17 8.13 0.81
N PHE A 47 17.45 7.92 -0.30
CA PHE A 47 16.82 6.66 -0.62
C PHE A 47 16.96 6.30 -2.09
N ARG A 48 16.98 5.00 -2.37
CA ARG A 48 16.88 4.44 -3.72
C ARG A 48 15.85 3.32 -3.72
N ALA A 49 14.94 3.31 -4.70
CA ALA A 49 14.00 2.21 -4.86
C ALA A 49 14.74 0.91 -5.26
N VAL A 50 14.40 -0.18 -4.57
CA VAL A 50 14.87 -1.54 -4.82
C VAL A 50 13.78 -2.36 -5.51
N ALA A 51 12.53 -2.18 -5.07
CA ALA A 51 11.37 -2.85 -5.63
C ALA A 51 10.13 -1.96 -5.47
N GLU A 52 9.22 -2.07 -6.43
CA GLU A 52 7.95 -1.36 -6.46
C GLU A 52 6.86 -2.35 -6.87
N ILE A 53 5.79 -2.44 -6.09
CA ILE A 53 4.63 -3.27 -6.40
C ILE A 53 3.34 -2.48 -6.18
N THR A 54 2.38 -2.70 -7.06
CA THR A 54 0.99 -2.28 -6.85
C THR A 54 0.17 -3.51 -6.48
N VAL A 55 -0.46 -3.49 -5.32
CA VAL A 55 -1.33 -4.57 -4.86
C VAL A 55 -2.77 -4.23 -5.23
N ASP A 56 -3.37 -5.03 -6.11
CA ASP A 56 -4.81 -4.97 -6.39
C ASP A 56 -5.57 -5.63 -5.23
N LEU A 57 -6.09 -4.80 -4.31
CA LEU A 57 -6.78 -5.30 -3.12
C LEU A 57 -8.16 -5.91 -3.44
N THR A 58 -8.65 -5.79 -4.67
CA THR A 58 -9.85 -6.50 -5.14
C THR A 58 -9.58 -7.97 -5.45
N ARG A 59 -8.30 -8.34 -5.59
CA ARG A 59 -7.86 -9.71 -5.94
C ARG A 59 -6.79 -10.27 -5.01
N ALA A 60 -6.27 -9.47 -4.08
CA ALA A 60 -5.14 -9.87 -3.24
C ALA A 60 -5.39 -11.14 -2.40
N ALA A 61 -6.65 -11.53 -2.16
CA ALA A 61 -6.97 -12.81 -1.53
C ALA A 61 -6.57 -14.04 -2.40
N GLU A 62 -6.46 -13.89 -3.72
CA GLU A 62 -6.03 -14.93 -4.65
C GLU A 62 -4.50 -15.18 -4.60
N GLU A 63 -3.73 -14.28 -3.98
CA GLU A 63 -2.27 -14.38 -3.91
C GLU A 63 -1.82 -15.47 -2.90
N PRO A 64 -0.69 -16.15 -3.14
CA PRO A 64 -0.15 -17.14 -2.21
C PRO A 64 0.06 -16.61 -0.79
N GLY A 65 -0.30 -17.40 0.22
CA GLY A 65 -0.24 -17.01 1.63
C GLY A 65 -1.48 -16.24 2.13
N ASN A 66 -2.54 -16.17 1.31
CA ASN A 66 -3.83 -15.58 1.66
C ASN A 66 -4.98 -16.59 1.66
N GLU A 67 -4.67 -17.89 1.78
CA GLU A 67 -5.63 -18.98 1.67
C GLU A 67 -6.75 -18.93 2.73
N ASP A 68 -6.45 -18.42 3.92
CA ASP A 68 -7.42 -18.19 4.99
C ASP A 68 -8.42 -17.08 4.65
N VAL A 69 -7.96 -15.97 4.06
CA VAL A 69 -8.81 -14.90 3.55
C VAL A 69 -9.62 -15.40 2.36
N ALA A 70 -9.00 -16.14 1.43
CA ALA A 70 -9.70 -16.76 0.31
C ALA A 70 -10.81 -17.70 0.76
N ALA A 71 -10.54 -18.54 1.78
CA ALA A 71 -11.54 -19.43 2.38
C ALA A 71 -12.67 -18.65 3.06
N LEU A 72 -12.36 -17.55 3.76
CA LEU A 72 -13.36 -16.66 4.34
C LEU A 72 -14.28 -16.06 3.27
N LEU A 73 -13.71 -15.58 2.16
CA LEU A 73 -14.49 -15.03 1.05
C LEU A 73 -15.37 -16.11 0.40
N GLY A 74 -14.82 -17.31 0.14
CA GLY A 74 -15.59 -18.42 -0.42
C GLY A 74 -16.72 -18.93 0.49
N ALA A 75 -16.58 -18.78 1.81
CA ALA A 75 -17.64 -19.10 2.77
C ALA A 75 -18.70 -17.98 2.88
N ALA A 76 -18.42 -16.77 2.41
CA ALA A 76 -19.29 -15.61 2.51
C ALA A 76 -19.41 -14.86 1.16
N PRO A 77 -20.24 -15.34 0.21
CA PRO A 77 -20.33 -14.76 -1.13
C PRO A 77 -20.66 -13.27 -1.17
N ALA A 78 -21.48 -12.77 -0.24
CA ALA A 78 -21.79 -11.34 -0.15
C ALA A 78 -20.56 -10.49 0.23
N LEU A 79 -19.65 -11.05 1.03
CA LEU A 79 -18.38 -10.40 1.38
C LEU A 79 -17.41 -10.44 0.21
N GLU A 80 -17.31 -11.59 -0.49
CA GLU A 80 -16.52 -11.73 -1.71
C GLU A 80 -16.93 -10.70 -2.78
N GLU A 81 -18.24 -10.59 -3.02
CA GLU A 81 -18.80 -9.60 -3.94
C GLU A 81 -18.45 -8.16 -3.49
N ALA A 82 -18.61 -7.85 -2.20
CA ALA A 82 -18.30 -6.53 -1.69
C ALA A 82 -16.80 -6.17 -1.79
N MET A 83 -15.91 -7.12 -1.52
CA MET A 83 -14.46 -6.96 -1.69
C MET A 83 -14.08 -6.72 -3.16
N THR A 84 -14.65 -7.51 -4.08
CA THR A 84 -14.37 -7.46 -5.52
C THR A 84 -14.89 -6.17 -6.16
N ASN A 85 -16.01 -5.64 -5.67
CA ASN A 85 -16.62 -4.39 -6.14
C ASN A 85 -15.94 -3.13 -5.60
N THR A 86 -14.94 -3.26 -4.72
CA THR A 86 -14.08 -2.13 -4.36
C THR A 86 -13.13 -1.76 -5.50
N THR A 87 -12.37 -0.68 -5.32
CA THR A 87 -11.34 -0.23 -6.29
C THR A 87 -10.01 0.05 -5.60
N SER A 88 -9.86 -0.40 -4.35
CA SER A 88 -8.73 -0.06 -3.49
C SER A 88 -7.44 -0.73 -3.99
N VAL A 89 -6.33 -0.03 -3.81
CA VAL A 89 -4.98 -0.51 -4.11
C VAL A 89 -4.03 -0.15 -2.98
N ALA A 90 -2.94 -0.90 -2.85
CA ALA A 90 -1.78 -0.48 -2.09
C ALA A 90 -0.62 -0.18 -3.04
N ASN A 91 -0.02 1.01 -2.92
CA ASN A 91 1.23 1.35 -3.55
C ASN A 91 2.36 1.02 -2.58
N VAL A 92 3.19 0.02 -2.89
CA VAL A 92 4.25 -0.45 -1.99
C VAL A 92 5.60 -0.29 -2.66
N VAL A 93 6.54 0.36 -1.96
CA VAL A 93 7.92 0.54 -2.43
C VAL A 93 8.92 0.16 -1.34
N LEU A 94 9.92 -0.63 -1.71
CA LEU A 94 11.07 -0.92 -0.86
C LEU A 94 12.20 0.06 -1.18
N LEU A 95 12.56 0.89 -0.22
CA LEU A 95 13.54 1.96 -0.34
C LEU A 95 14.80 1.63 0.46
N ARG A 96 15.93 1.39 -0.22
CA ARG A 96 17.24 1.25 0.43
C ARG A 96 17.74 2.62 0.88
N LEU A 97 18.25 2.71 2.10
CA LEU A 97 18.84 3.91 2.66
C LEU A 97 20.23 4.16 2.03
N ALA A 98 20.58 5.43 1.88
CA ALA A 98 21.95 5.81 1.56
C ALA A 98 22.88 5.54 2.77
N PRO A 99 24.17 5.23 2.54
CA PRO A 99 25.13 5.05 3.62
C PRO A 99 25.26 6.31 4.50
N GLY A 100 25.59 6.12 5.78
CA GLY A 100 25.97 7.23 6.67
C GLY A 100 24.84 7.88 7.47
N HIS A 101 23.66 7.24 7.53
CA HIS A 101 22.51 7.75 8.30
C HIS A 101 22.50 7.37 9.79
N GLY A 102 23.54 6.70 10.31
CA GLY A 102 23.68 6.39 11.73
C GLY A 102 22.66 5.39 12.29
N THR A 103 21.95 4.68 11.40
CA THR A 103 21.03 3.59 11.72
C THR A 103 21.63 2.26 11.26
N SER A 104 21.25 1.16 11.92
CA SER A 104 21.55 -0.20 11.45
C SER A 104 20.64 -0.66 10.32
N LEU A 105 19.57 0.09 10.05
CA LEU A 105 18.55 -0.25 9.05
C LEU A 105 19.07 -0.05 7.62
N ASP A 106 18.88 -1.06 6.77
CA ASP A 106 19.26 -1.00 5.35
C ASP A 106 18.15 -0.45 4.47
N ALA A 107 16.88 -0.73 4.78
CA ALA A 107 15.76 -0.33 3.94
C ALA A 107 14.45 -0.04 4.69
N LEU A 108 13.58 0.73 4.05
CA LEU A 108 12.19 0.94 4.47
C LEU A 108 11.24 0.36 3.42
N CYS A 109 10.35 -0.53 3.85
CA CYS A 109 9.19 -0.91 3.05
C CYS A 109 8.07 0.10 3.32
N ILE A 110 7.72 0.92 2.34
CA ILE A 110 6.66 1.92 2.45
C ILE A 110 5.42 1.34 1.80
N ALA A 111 4.34 1.19 2.57
CA ALA A 111 3.01 0.94 2.04
C ALA A 111 2.21 2.23 2.04
N ASN A 112 1.51 2.52 0.96
CA ASN A 112 0.60 3.66 0.87
C ASN A 112 -0.76 3.20 0.34
N VAL A 113 -1.79 3.30 1.18
CA VAL A 113 -3.15 2.83 0.88
C VAL A 113 -4.19 3.95 0.88
N HIS A 114 -5.30 3.68 0.20
CA HIS A 114 -6.58 4.36 0.45
C HIS A 114 -7.62 3.25 0.63
N LEU A 115 -7.87 2.88 1.90
CA LEU A 115 -8.75 1.77 2.26
C LEU A 115 -10.23 2.11 1.98
N PHE A 116 -11.05 1.08 1.83
CA PHE A 116 -12.48 1.23 1.64
C PHE A 116 -13.15 1.96 2.81
N GLY A 117 -13.93 3.00 2.51
CA GLY A 117 -14.41 3.95 3.53
C GLY A 117 -15.89 3.91 3.88
N HIS A 118 -16.64 2.87 3.49
CA HIS A 118 -18.07 2.83 3.83
C HIS A 118 -18.29 2.48 5.33
N PRO A 119 -18.95 3.34 6.13
CA PRO A 119 -19.03 3.16 7.59
C PRO A 119 -19.72 1.87 8.06
N ARG A 120 -20.62 1.30 7.25
CA ARG A 120 -21.32 0.04 7.56
C ARG A 120 -20.57 -1.23 7.14
N ALA A 121 -19.39 -1.10 6.54
CA ALA A 121 -18.58 -2.23 6.11
C ALA A 121 -17.09 -2.07 6.48
N PRO A 122 -16.77 -1.80 7.77
CA PRO A 122 -15.39 -1.60 8.22
C PRO A 122 -14.53 -2.86 8.08
N HIS A 123 -15.15 -4.03 8.03
CA HIS A 123 -14.49 -5.32 7.82
C HIS A 123 -13.79 -5.40 6.46
N ILE A 124 -14.28 -4.68 5.43
CA ILE A 124 -13.61 -4.62 4.12
C ILE A 124 -12.26 -3.90 4.26
N GLY A 125 -12.25 -2.72 4.89
CA GLY A 125 -11.01 -1.98 5.16
C GLY A 125 -10.03 -2.78 6.01
N LEU A 126 -10.53 -3.55 6.99
CA LEU A 126 -9.71 -4.46 7.81
C LEU A 126 -9.03 -5.55 6.97
N LEU A 127 -9.78 -6.26 6.12
CA LEU A 127 -9.20 -7.28 5.24
C LEU A 127 -8.20 -6.68 4.26
N GLN A 128 -8.50 -5.51 3.71
CA GLN A 128 -7.59 -4.77 2.83
C GLN A 128 -6.28 -4.39 3.54
N ALA A 129 -6.33 -3.94 4.79
CA ALA A 129 -5.14 -3.65 5.59
C ALA A 129 -4.32 -4.93 5.84
N ALA A 130 -4.96 -6.02 6.24
CA ALA A 130 -4.29 -7.31 6.45
C ALA A 130 -3.62 -7.85 5.18
N LEU A 131 -4.31 -7.80 4.04
CA LEU A 131 -3.76 -8.20 2.74
C LEU A 131 -2.58 -7.31 2.31
N THR A 132 -2.62 -6.02 2.65
CA THR A 132 -1.49 -5.10 2.40
C THR A 132 -0.28 -5.47 3.26
N LEU A 133 -0.48 -5.74 4.55
CA LEU A 133 0.60 -6.17 5.46
C LEU A 133 1.29 -7.43 4.94
N ARG A 134 0.52 -8.44 4.53
CA ARG A 134 1.07 -9.68 3.96
C ARG A 134 1.83 -9.46 2.66
N ALA A 135 1.36 -8.54 1.81
CA ALA A 135 2.12 -8.16 0.62
C ALA A 135 3.46 -7.50 0.97
N CYS A 136 3.49 -6.63 2.00
CA CYS A 136 4.72 -6.04 2.51
C CYS A 136 5.66 -7.09 3.12
N GLU A 137 5.14 -8.03 3.91
CA GLU A 137 5.91 -9.14 4.49
C GLU A 137 6.55 -10.00 3.39
N ARG A 138 5.79 -10.38 2.36
CA ARG A 138 6.33 -11.12 1.21
C ARG A 138 7.41 -10.34 0.49
N LEU A 139 7.21 -9.04 0.26
CA LEU A 139 8.20 -8.19 -0.41
C LEU A 139 9.49 -8.08 0.41
N ILE A 140 9.38 -7.93 1.73
CA ILE A 140 10.53 -7.91 2.64
C ILE A 140 11.23 -9.27 2.65
N ALA A 141 10.48 -10.37 2.71
CA ALA A 141 11.03 -11.73 2.71
C ALA A 141 11.76 -12.11 1.42
N GLN A 142 11.52 -11.39 0.31
CA GLN A 142 12.30 -11.54 -0.93
C GLN A 142 13.69 -10.86 -0.86
N HIS A 143 13.91 -10.01 0.14
CA HIS A 143 15.13 -9.20 0.32
C HIS A 143 15.77 -9.49 1.68
N THR A 144 16.03 -10.77 1.96
CA THR A 144 16.63 -11.25 3.23
C THR A 144 18.03 -10.70 3.51
N ASP A 145 18.68 -10.09 2.51
CA ASP A 145 19.97 -9.40 2.65
C ASP A 145 19.85 -8.01 3.28
N LEU A 146 18.63 -7.52 3.54
CA LEU A 146 18.38 -6.17 4.05
C LEU A 146 17.65 -6.21 5.39
N ASP A 147 18.17 -5.46 6.37
CA ASP A 147 17.40 -5.09 7.56
C ASP A 147 16.32 -4.08 7.16
N CYS A 148 15.06 -4.51 7.19
CA CYS A 148 13.92 -3.76 6.66
C CYS A 148 12.90 -3.42 7.76
N SER A 149 12.42 -2.18 7.76
CA SER A 149 11.30 -1.75 8.59
C SER A 149 10.13 -1.31 7.73
N LEU A 150 8.91 -1.55 8.20
CA LEU A 150 7.68 -1.16 7.52
C LEU A 150 7.23 0.24 7.98
N VAL A 151 6.83 1.07 7.00
CA VAL A 151 6.06 2.30 7.23
C VAL A 151 4.74 2.16 6.50
N PHE A 152 3.64 2.06 7.26
CA PHE A 152 2.30 1.92 6.72
C PHE A 152 1.59 3.28 6.72
N CYS A 153 1.51 3.90 5.55
CA CYS A 153 0.86 5.19 5.31
C CYS A 153 -0.49 5.00 4.62
N GLY A 154 -1.39 5.97 4.76
CA GLY A 154 -2.60 5.97 3.96
C GLY A 154 -3.75 6.76 4.55
N ASP A 155 -4.80 6.88 3.74
CA ASP A 155 -6.14 7.11 4.27
C ASP A 155 -6.74 5.75 4.63
N LEU A 156 -6.85 5.49 5.93
CA LEU A 156 -7.35 4.24 6.46
C LEU A 156 -8.89 4.23 6.56
N ASN A 157 -9.55 5.37 6.35
CA ASN A 157 -10.99 5.56 6.56
C ASN A 157 -11.53 4.96 7.87
N CYS A 158 -10.74 5.05 8.95
CA CYS A 158 -11.05 4.39 10.21
C CYS A 158 -10.80 5.30 11.42
N GLY A 159 -11.58 5.08 12.50
CA GLY A 159 -11.32 5.69 13.80
C GLY A 159 -10.27 4.92 14.63
N THR A 160 -9.82 5.52 15.72
CA THR A 160 -8.78 4.97 16.62
C THR A 160 -9.17 3.68 17.34
N TYR A 161 -10.48 3.35 17.39
CA TYR A 161 -11.01 2.13 18.02
C TYR A 161 -11.50 1.11 16.99
N SER A 162 -11.12 1.27 15.73
CA SER A 162 -11.48 0.34 14.66
C SER A 162 -10.57 -0.89 14.66
N GLY A 163 -11.04 -1.99 14.07
CA GLY A 163 -10.20 -3.18 13.88
C GLY A 163 -8.95 -2.91 13.03
N VAL A 164 -8.98 -1.93 12.11
CA VAL A 164 -7.79 -1.51 11.35
C VAL A 164 -6.75 -0.90 12.29
N ALA A 165 -7.17 0.00 13.18
CA ALA A 165 -6.29 0.64 14.14
C ALA A 165 -5.72 -0.38 15.14
N GLU A 166 -6.53 -1.33 15.60
CA GLU A 166 -6.09 -2.44 16.45
C GLU A 166 -5.04 -3.30 15.74
N LEU A 167 -5.34 -3.83 14.55
CA LEU A 167 -4.43 -4.65 13.74
C LEU A 167 -3.06 -3.96 13.54
N LEU A 168 -3.06 -2.67 13.17
CA LEU A 168 -1.82 -1.93 12.93
C LEU A 168 -1.05 -1.59 14.21
N SER A 169 -1.69 -1.59 15.38
CA SER A 169 -1.07 -1.19 16.64
C SER A 169 -0.53 -2.37 17.44
N VAL A 170 -1.21 -3.52 17.42
CA VAL A 170 -0.89 -4.65 18.29
C VAL A 170 -0.68 -5.99 17.58
N GLY A 171 -1.03 -6.10 16.30
CA GLY A 171 -0.94 -7.35 15.53
C GLY A 171 -2.11 -8.28 15.83
#